data_AF-A0A0N9NHF2-F1
#
_entry.id   AF-A0A0N9NHF2-F1
#
_cell.length_a   1.000
_cell.length_b   1.000
_cell.length_c   1.000
_cell.angle_alpha   90.00
_cell.angle_beta   90.00
_cell.angle_gamma   90.00
#
_symmetry.space_group_name_H-M   'P 1'
#
loop_
_entity.id
_entity.type
_entity.pdbx_description
1 polymer ?
#
loop_
_entity_poly.entity_id
_entity_poly.type
_entity_poly.pdbx_seq_one_letter_code
_entity_poly.pdbx_strand_id
1 'polypeptide(L)'
;MGRHGTRRREPRGALPRRRGLIAAVTAAAVVAAAVTAVVLLRDDTEQSPASPPVLSEQELRTSFDALKLPAGTGLALVPVGASTPILLGETGTQNAWSVIKVPLALAAERKHGMSKQEMTAVVDSDNASARILTKSLGSPADATAALSSVLREGRDTTTVLPTAPPGVHPHFGETRWAPADAAVWTAQLPCMLGSEHVLSLMTGVAPNQRWGLMRVPGQVSAKGGWGIESDGGYLVRQIGVITRPDGARVAASISAHRPRMAFRQGTATLDRVGDWLTRHVGSLPGGDC
;
A
#
# COMPACT_ATOMS: atom_id res chain seq x y z
N MET A 1 82.58 -17.95 -3.41
CA MET A 1 82.55 -18.91 -4.54
C MET A 1 81.40 -18.50 -5.44
N GLY A 2 81.52 -18.12 -6.71
CA GLY A 2 82.64 -18.06 -7.63
C GLY A 2 82.05 -18.14 -9.04
N ARG A 3 82.19 -17.04 -9.82
CA ARG A 3 82.34 -16.96 -11.30
C ARG A 3 81.15 -17.45 -12.16
N HIS A 4 80.91 -17.01 -13.39
CA HIS A 4 81.33 -15.89 -14.26
C HIS A 4 80.51 -16.06 -15.55
N GLY A 5 80.19 -14.98 -16.27
CA GLY A 5 79.88 -15.09 -17.70
C GLY A 5 79.31 -13.85 -18.37
N THR A 6 80.11 -12.78 -18.43
CA THR A 6 80.00 -11.61 -19.32
C THR A 6 80.07 -12.01 -20.81
N ARG A 7 79.46 -11.31 -21.78
CA ARG A 7 79.97 -10.05 -22.40
C ARG A 7 79.08 -9.58 -23.59
N ARG A 8 78.88 -8.24 -23.64
CA ARG A 8 79.04 -7.25 -24.76
C ARG A 8 78.35 -7.51 -26.11
N ARG A 9 77.83 -6.52 -26.85
CA ARG A 9 78.42 -5.21 -27.23
C ARG A 9 77.37 -4.36 -27.99
N GLU A 10 77.28 -3.07 -27.69
CA GLU A 10 76.70 -1.98 -28.52
C GLU A 10 77.69 -1.55 -29.63
N PRO A 11 77.45 -0.52 -30.49
CA PRO A 11 76.23 0.21 -30.89
C PRO A 11 76.16 0.47 -32.43
N ARG A 12 75.13 1.18 -32.92
CA ARG A 12 75.19 2.30 -33.92
C ARG A 12 73.87 2.45 -34.70
N GLY A 13 73.28 3.63 -34.66
CA GLY A 13 72.21 4.05 -35.56
C GLY A 13 72.39 5.52 -35.94
N ALA A 14 72.77 5.77 -37.19
CA ALA A 14 72.84 7.09 -37.80
C ALA A 14 71.52 7.39 -38.55
N LEU A 15 71.02 8.61 -38.41
CA LEU A 15 70.06 9.27 -39.32
C LEU A 15 70.76 9.58 -40.67
N PRO A 16 70.10 9.90 -41.81
CA PRO A 16 68.80 10.58 -41.94
C PRO A 16 67.92 10.15 -43.16
N ARG A 17 66.70 10.70 -43.29
CA ARG A 17 66.19 11.34 -44.54
C ARG A 17 64.74 11.83 -44.41
N ARG A 18 64.55 13.13 -44.65
CA ARG A 18 63.28 13.76 -45.04
C ARG A 18 62.85 13.25 -46.42
N ARG A 19 61.56 12.97 -46.61
CA ARG A 19 60.75 13.31 -47.81
C ARG A 19 59.30 12.82 -47.60
N GLY A 20 58.32 13.69 -47.89
CA GLY A 20 56.90 13.33 -48.00
C GLY A 20 55.97 14.22 -47.19
N LEU A 21 55.67 15.40 -47.71
CA LEU A 21 54.51 16.22 -47.32
C LEU A 21 53.29 15.75 -48.14
N ILE A 22 52.07 16.10 -47.68
CA ILE A 22 50.75 15.99 -48.36
C ILE A 22 50.01 14.68 -48.03
N ALA A 23 48.80 14.60 -47.45
CA ALA A 23 47.75 15.58 -47.15
C ALA A 23 47.04 15.16 -45.85
N ALA A 24 46.84 16.09 -44.92
CA ALA A 24 46.06 15.85 -43.71
C ALA A 24 45.19 17.07 -43.40
N VAL A 25 44.30 17.46 -44.32
CA VAL A 25 43.24 18.44 -44.03
C VAL A 25 42.02 18.12 -44.91
N THR A 26 41.25 17.08 -44.57
CA THR A 26 39.85 16.94 -45.04
C THR A 26 39.03 15.88 -44.29
N ALA A 27 39.64 15.01 -43.47
CA ALA A 27 38.88 13.96 -42.77
C ALA A 27 38.31 14.39 -41.39
N ALA A 28 38.88 15.41 -40.73
CA ALA A 28 38.49 15.77 -39.36
C ALA A 28 37.19 16.58 -39.26
N ALA A 29 36.82 17.34 -40.30
CA ALA A 29 35.60 18.15 -40.28
C ALA A 29 34.32 17.33 -40.53
N VAL A 30 34.40 16.23 -41.29
CA VAL A 30 33.24 15.37 -41.57
C VAL A 30 32.89 14.50 -40.37
N VAL A 31 33.89 14.04 -39.61
CA VAL A 31 33.65 13.24 -38.39
C VAL A 31 33.10 14.11 -37.26
N ALA A 32 33.57 15.35 -37.08
CA ALA A 32 33.00 16.26 -36.10
C ALA A 32 31.54 16.62 -36.44
N ALA A 33 31.23 16.93 -37.70
CA ALA A 33 29.85 17.20 -38.13
C ALA A 33 28.94 15.96 -38.00
N ALA A 34 29.44 14.75 -38.26
CA ALA A 34 28.68 13.52 -38.10
C ALA A 34 28.46 13.17 -36.61
N VAL A 35 29.42 13.42 -35.73
CA VAL A 35 29.28 13.20 -34.28
C VAL A 35 28.36 14.26 -33.66
N THR A 36 28.42 15.52 -34.10
CA THR A 36 27.47 16.56 -33.67
C THR A 36 26.06 16.30 -34.21
N ALA A 37 25.90 15.78 -35.43
CA ALA A 37 24.60 15.40 -35.98
C ALA A 37 23.98 14.19 -35.26
N VAL A 38 24.80 13.23 -34.80
CA VAL A 38 24.31 12.06 -34.02
C VAL A 38 23.92 12.46 -32.59
N VAL A 39 24.54 13.50 -32.01
CA VAL A 39 24.17 14.04 -30.70
C VAL A 39 22.93 14.96 -30.78
N LEU A 40 22.68 15.61 -31.93
CA LEU A 40 21.52 16.47 -32.14
C LEU A 40 20.27 15.75 -32.70
N LEU A 41 20.38 14.46 -33.07
CA LEU A 41 19.26 13.64 -33.54
C LEU A 41 18.80 12.58 -32.53
N ARG A 42 19.46 12.49 -31.38
CA ARG A 42 18.90 11.80 -30.20
C ARG A 42 18.11 12.79 -29.36
N ASP A 43 17.09 13.36 -29.98
CA ASP A 43 15.91 13.83 -29.26
C ASP A 43 15.04 12.59 -29.00
N ASP A 44 15.63 11.57 -28.35
CA ASP A 44 14.86 10.54 -27.68
C ASP A 44 14.24 11.25 -26.49
N THR A 45 13.14 11.96 -26.75
CA THR A 45 12.09 12.09 -25.76
C THR A 45 11.68 10.65 -25.45
N GLU A 46 12.41 9.99 -24.54
CA GLU A 46 11.84 8.94 -23.71
C GLU A 46 10.65 9.61 -23.02
N GLN A 47 9.50 9.60 -23.71
CA GLN A 47 8.21 9.79 -23.10
C GLN A 47 8.15 8.70 -22.04
N SER A 48 8.49 9.09 -20.81
CA SER A 48 8.15 8.32 -19.63
C SER A 48 6.73 7.82 -19.84
N PRO A 49 6.49 6.49 -19.81
CA PRO A 49 5.22 5.94 -20.26
C PRO A 49 4.10 6.70 -19.55
N ALA A 50 3.23 7.34 -20.34
CA ALA A 50 2.16 8.17 -19.81
C ALA A 50 1.36 7.32 -18.81
N SER A 51 1.11 7.86 -17.61
CA SER A 51 0.28 7.19 -16.63
C SER A 51 -1.03 6.76 -17.29
N PRO A 52 -1.49 5.51 -17.09
CA PRO A 52 -2.71 5.06 -17.72
C PRO A 52 -3.87 5.96 -17.27
N PRO A 53 -4.86 6.21 -18.15
CA PRO A 53 -5.97 7.10 -17.82
C PRO A 53 -6.72 6.58 -16.60
N VAL A 54 -7.20 7.51 -15.77
CA VAL A 54 -8.06 7.18 -14.63
C VAL A 54 -9.41 6.73 -15.15
N LEU A 55 -9.88 5.57 -14.69
CA LEU A 55 -11.18 5.03 -15.08
C LEU A 55 -12.31 5.74 -14.35
N SER A 56 -13.44 5.92 -15.05
CA SER A 56 -14.69 6.35 -14.44
C SER A 56 -15.26 5.30 -13.49
N GLU A 57 -16.12 5.73 -12.57
CA GLU A 57 -16.83 4.81 -11.67
C GLU A 57 -17.62 3.74 -12.44
N GLN A 58 -18.24 4.10 -13.57
CA GLN A 58 -19.02 3.17 -14.38
C GLN A 58 -18.14 2.09 -15.03
N GLU A 59 -16.93 2.44 -15.48
CA GLU A 59 -15.97 1.47 -16.03
C GLU A 59 -15.44 0.54 -14.94
N LEU A 60 -15.12 1.08 -13.77
CA LEU A 60 -14.70 0.29 -12.61
C LEU A 60 -15.81 -0.69 -12.20
N ARG A 61 -17.06 -0.23 -12.14
CA ARG A 61 -18.24 -1.07 -11.84
C ARG A 61 -18.43 -2.17 -12.86
N THR A 62 -18.41 -1.83 -14.15
CA THR A 62 -18.56 -2.80 -15.24
C THR A 62 -17.47 -3.88 -15.17
N SER A 63 -16.21 -3.48 -14.95
CA SER A 63 -15.08 -4.39 -14.81
C SER A 63 -15.16 -5.27 -13.55
N PHE A 64 -15.60 -4.70 -12.42
CA PHE A 64 -15.77 -5.45 -11.17
C PHE A 64 -16.91 -6.47 -11.28
N ASP A 65 -18.04 -6.10 -11.87
CA ASP A 65 -19.20 -6.98 -12.08
C ASP A 65 -18.90 -8.13 -13.06
N ALA A 66 -17.92 -7.95 -13.94
CA ALA A 66 -17.42 -9.00 -14.83
C ALA A 66 -16.65 -10.10 -14.08
N LEU A 67 -16.18 -9.84 -12.85
CA LEU A 67 -15.51 -10.86 -12.03
C LEU A 67 -16.47 -11.99 -11.64
N LYS A 68 -17.79 -11.75 -11.55
CA LYS A 68 -18.77 -12.71 -11.04
C LYS A 68 -18.35 -13.27 -9.68
N LEU A 69 -18.11 -12.34 -8.74
CA LEU A 69 -17.80 -12.68 -7.36
C LEU A 69 -19.05 -13.24 -6.67
N PRO A 70 -18.91 -14.09 -5.63
CA PRO A 70 -20.04 -14.49 -4.81
C PRO A 70 -20.76 -13.28 -4.21
N ALA A 71 -22.06 -13.39 -4.00
CA ALA A 71 -22.85 -12.43 -3.22
C ALA A 71 -22.21 -12.16 -1.85
N GLY A 72 -22.46 -10.98 -1.29
CA GLY A 72 -21.85 -10.50 -0.04
C GLY A 72 -20.38 -10.10 -0.16
N THR A 73 -19.88 -9.92 -1.39
CA THR A 73 -18.54 -9.36 -1.65
C THR A 73 -18.63 -7.89 -2.01
N GLY A 74 -17.84 -7.05 -1.35
CA GLY A 74 -17.82 -5.61 -1.57
C GLY A 74 -16.42 -5.02 -1.58
N LEU A 75 -16.29 -3.89 -2.27
CA LEU A 75 -15.11 -3.04 -2.33
C LEU A 75 -15.55 -1.58 -2.28
N ALA A 76 -14.96 -0.81 -1.38
CA ALA A 76 -15.03 0.64 -1.36
C ALA A 76 -13.65 1.22 -1.64
N LEU A 77 -13.55 2.19 -2.54
CA LEU A 77 -12.32 2.89 -2.92
C LEU A 77 -12.47 4.38 -2.63
N VAL A 78 -11.45 5.00 -2.06
CA VAL A 78 -11.42 6.45 -1.80
C VAL A 78 -10.00 6.95 -2.08
N PRO A 79 -9.80 7.97 -2.96
CA PRO A 79 -8.50 8.63 -3.10
C PRO A 79 -8.02 9.15 -1.74
N VAL A 80 -6.72 9.00 -1.42
CA VAL A 80 -6.19 9.54 -0.16
C VAL A 80 -6.46 11.05 -0.07
N GLY A 81 -6.85 11.52 1.11
CA GLY A 81 -7.30 12.90 1.35
C GLY A 81 -8.76 13.20 0.97
N ALA A 82 -9.41 12.39 0.14
CA ALA A 82 -10.81 12.55 -0.24
C ALA A 82 -11.78 11.85 0.73
N SER A 83 -13.09 12.11 0.57
CA SER A 83 -14.14 11.55 1.42
C SER A 83 -15.34 10.96 0.66
N THR A 84 -15.29 10.96 -0.68
CA THR A 84 -16.35 10.38 -1.51
C THR A 84 -15.93 8.99 -1.98
N PRO A 85 -16.59 7.92 -1.51
CA PRO A 85 -16.22 6.56 -1.90
C PRO A 85 -16.85 6.15 -3.22
N ILE A 86 -16.09 5.38 -4.00
CA ILE A 86 -16.59 4.55 -5.10
C ILE A 86 -16.94 3.18 -4.51
N LEU A 87 -18.19 2.75 -4.67
CA LEU A 87 -18.72 1.52 -4.06
C LEU A 87 -19.01 0.46 -5.11
N LEU A 88 -18.37 -0.70 -5.00
CA LEU A 88 -18.46 -1.83 -5.93
C LEU A 88 -18.93 -3.08 -5.17
N GLY A 89 -19.86 -3.85 -5.75
CA GLY A 89 -20.46 -5.00 -5.08
C GLY A 89 -21.33 -4.63 -3.88
N GLU A 90 -21.38 -5.51 -2.88
CA GLU A 90 -22.21 -5.36 -1.68
C GLU A 90 -21.43 -4.73 -0.52
N THR A 91 -21.71 -3.46 -0.23
CA THR A 91 -21.00 -2.67 0.80
C THR A 91 -21.85 -2.38 2.04
N GLY A 92 -22.66 -3.35 2.46
CA GLY A 92 -23.50 -3.23 3.65
C GLY A 92 -22.69 -3.18 4.96
N THR A 93 -23.28 -2.60 6.00
CA THR A 93 -22.63 -2.49 7.33
C THR A 93 -22.41 -3.85 7.96
N GLN A 94 -21.18 -4.10 8.41
CA GLN A 94 -20.71 -5.38 8.95
C GLN A 94 -19.79 -5.14 10.16
N ASN A 95 -19.49 -6.17 10.96
CA ASN A 95 -18.53 -6.04 12.06
C ASN A 95 -17.15 -5.65 11.53
N ALA A 96 -16.45 -4.77 12.24
CA ALA A 96 -15.09 -4.35 11.91
C ALA A 96 -14.07 -5.50 12.08
N TRP A 97 -14.31 -6.38 13.05
CA TRP A 97 -13.35 -7.35 13.54
C TRP A 97 -11.98 -6.69 13.79
N SER A 98 -10.89 -7.37 13.45
CA SER A 98 -9.55 -6.87 13.77
C SER A 98 -9.07 -5.68 12.91
N VAL A 99 -9.85 -5.19 11.93
CA VAL A 99 -9.45 -3.94 11.24
C VAL A 99 -9.55 -2.72 12.17
N ILE A 100 -10.39 -2.77 13.21
CA ILE A 100 -10.51 -1.72 14.23
C ILE A 100 -9.22 -1.53 15.05
N LYS A 101 -8.29 -2.48 15.00
CA LYS A 101 -7.02 -2.38 15.72
C LYS A 101 -6.14 -1.25 15.19
N VAL A 102 -6.34 -0.81 13.94
CA VAL A 102 -5.61 0.33 13.37
C VAL A 102 -5.99 1.64 14.06
N PRO A 103 -7.28 2.08 14.09
CA PRO A 103 -7.65 3.28 14.84
C PRO A 103 -7.42 3.13 16.35
N LEU A 104 -7.53 1.92 16.92
CA LEU A 104 -7.22 1.66 18.33
C LEU A 104 -5.73 1.87 18.65
N ALA A 105 -4.83 1.38 17.78
CA ALA A 105 -3.39 1.61 17.92
C ALA A 105 -3.08 3.10 17.85
N LEU A 106 -3.65 3.81 16.87
CA LEU A 106 -3.47 5.26 16.76
C LEU A 106 -3.96 5.99 18.02
N ALA A 107 -5.13 5.64 18.55
CA ALA A 107 -5.64 6.23 19.79
C ALA A 107 -4.70 6.00 20.98
N ALA A 108 -4.10 4.81 21.10
CA ALA A 108 -3.14 4.49 22.14
C ALA A 108 -1.83 5.27 21.98
N GLU A 109 -1.30 5.36 20.75
CA GLU A 109 -0.09 6.13 20.46
C GLU A 109 -0.27 7.62 20.75
N ARG A 110 -1.46 8.19 20.48
CA ARG A 110 -1.78 9.57 20.86
C ARG A 110 -1.67 9.82 22.35
N LYS A 111 -2.01 8.82 23.17
CA LYS A 111 -2.03 8.95 24.63
C LYS A 111 -0.68 8.65 25.27
N HIS A 112 0.04 7.65 24.76
CA HIS A 112 1.20 7.06 25.44
C HIS A 112 2.50 7.10 24.62
N GLY A 113 2.42 7.50 23.36
CA GLY A 113 3.50 7.26 22.39
C GLY A 113 3.52 5.80 21.90
N MET A 114 4.46 5.49 21.01
CA MET A 114 4.61 4.18 20.39
C MET A 114 5.02 3.12 21.42
N SER A 115 4.41 1.94 21.34
CA SER A 115 4.77 0.80 22.18
C SER A 115 4.81 -0.51 21.38
N LYS A 116 5.21 -1.60 22.03
CA LYS A 116 5.23 -2.93 21.41
C LYS A 116 3.81 -3.50 21.26
N GLN A 117 2.86 -2.98 22.04
CA GLN A 117 1.49 -3.46 22.06
C GLN A 117 0.78 -3.12 20.74
N GLU A 118 1.02 -1.95 20.14
CA GLU A 118 0.48 -1.60 18.82
C GLU A 118 1.05 -2.50 17.74
N MET A 119 2.37 -2.71 17.74
CA MET A 119 3.01 -3.64 16.81
C MET A 119 2.37 -5.02 16.88
N THR A 120 2.25 -5.60 18.06
CA THR A 120 1.70 -6.95 18.24
C THR A 120 0.20 -7.01 17.86
N ALA A 121 -0.57 -5.97 18.20
CA ALA A 121 -1.99 -5.89 17.85
C ALA A 121 -2.23 -5.72 16.33
N VAL A 122 -1.40 -4.95 15.64
CA VAL A 122 -1.56 -4.65 14.20
C VAL A 122 -0.88 -5.73 13.33
N VAL A 123 0.39 -6.03 13.60
CA VAL A 123 1.19 -6.97 12.80
C VAL A 123 0.71 -8.40 12.98
N ASP A 124 0.54 -8.86 14.22
CA ASP A 124 0.17 -10.25 14.51
C ASP A 124 -1.35 -10.45 14.63
N SER A 125 -2.12 -9.35 14.62
CA SER A 125 -3.54 -9.36 14.93
C SER A 125 -3.84 -9.93 16.32
N ASP A 126 -2.94 -9.75 17.29
CA ASP A 126 -3.13 -10.31 18.63
C ASP A 126 -4.28 -9.64 19.39
N ASN A 127 -5.15 -10.46 19.99
CA ASN A 127 -6.31 -9.97 20.73
C ASN A 127 -5.96 -9.59 22.17
N ALA A 128 -4.93 -10.19 22.76
CA ALA A 128 -4.51 -9.83 24.12
C ALA A 128 -3.91 -8.42 24.14
N SER A 129 -3.05 -8.11 23.18
CA SER A 129 -2.44 -6.80 22.98
C SER A 129 -3.50 -5.73 22.70
N ALA A 130 -4.48 -6.02 21.82
CA ALA A 130 -5.60 -5.10 21.60
C ALA A 130 -6.39 -4.80 22.88
N ARG A 131 -6.64 -5.80 23.75
CA ARG A 131 -7.28 -5.58 25.05
C ARG A 131 -6.42 -4.73 26.01
N ILE A 132 -5.09 -4.90 25.97
CA ILE A 132 -4.17 -4.07 26.75
C ILE A 132 -4.24 -2.63 26.28
N LEU A 133 -4.19 -2.39 24.96
CA LEU A 133 -4.34 -1.05 24.37
C LEU A 133 -5.66 -0.41 24.80
N THR A 134 -6.79 -1.13 24.67
CA THR A 134 -8.11 -0.65 25.11
C THR A 134 -8.12 -0.26 26.59
N LYS A 135 -7.56 -1.09 27.47
CA LYS A 135 -7.50 -0.78 28.91
C LYS A 135 -6.57 0.40 29.22
N SER A 136 -5.47 0.56 28.46
CA SER A 136 -4.54 1.67 28.64
C SER A 136 -5.17 3.04 28.37
N LEU A 137 -6.26 3.08 27.58
CA LEU A 137 -7.00 4.31 27.28
C LEU A 137 -7.81 4.82 28.47
N GLY A 138 -7.97 4.04 29.55
CA GLY A 138 -8.60 4.47 30.80
C GLY A 138 -9.85 3.66 31.13
N SER A 139 -10.86 4.32 31.68
CA SER A 139 -12.16 3.70 31.91
C SER A 139 -12.79 3.23 30.59
N PRO A 140 -13.81 2.35 30.61
CA PRO A 140 -14.54 1.98 29.39
C PRO A 140 -15.07 3.17 28.58
N ALA A 141 -15.50 4.24 29.27
CA ALA A 141 -15.95 5.48 28.63
C ALA A 141 -14.78 6.23 27.97
N ASP A 142 -13.64 6.34 28.65
CA ASP A 142 -12.45 7.01 28.09
C ASP A 142 -11.93 6.28 26.85
N ALA A 143 -11.89 4.95 26.89
CA ALA A 143 -11.47 4.13 25.76
C ALA A 143 -12.40 4.31 24.55
N THR A 144 -13.71 4.36 24.79
CA THR A 144 -14.72 4.61 23.75
C THR A 144 -14.59 6.01 23.18
N ALA A 145 -14.39 7.02 24.04
CA ALA A 145 -14.21 8.40 23.61
C ALA A 145 -12.93 8.58 22.78
N ALA A 146 -11.81 7.99 23.21
CA ALA A 146 -10.54 8.05 22.49
C ALA A 146 -10.63 7.42 21.10
N LEU A 147 -11.20 6.21 21.00
CA LEU A 147 -11.37 5.56 19.70
C LEU A 147 -12.37 6.31 18.81
N SER A 148 -13.47 6.82 19.38
CA SER A 148 -14.43 7.66 18.66
C SER A 148 -13.77 8.93 18.10
N SER A 149 -12.92 9.60 18.89
CA SER A 149 -12.17 10.77 18.44
C SER A 149 -11.31 10.47 17.22
N VAL A 150 -10.60 9.33 17.21
CA VAL A 150 -9.78 8.91 16.06
C VAL A 150 -10.63 8.58 14.83
N LEU A 151 -11.81 7.97 15.00
CA LEU A 151 -12.75 7.76 13.89
C LEU A 151 -13.21 9.09 13.29
N ARG A 152 -13.56 10.06 14.15
CA ARG A 152 -14.03 11.39 13.74
C ARG A 152 -12.93 12.25 13.10
N GLU A 153 -11.68 12.16 13.58
CA GLU A 153 -10.51 12.75 12.91
C GLU A 153 -10.40 12.26 11.45
N GLY A 154 -10.69 10.97 11.22
CA GLY A 154 -10.74 10.38 9.89
C GLY A 154 -12.01 10.57 9.09
N ARG A 155 -12.84 11.55 9.45
CA ARG A 155 -14.08 11.91 8.74
C ARG A 155 -15.12 10.78 8.66
N ASP A 156 -14.93 9.66 9.34
CA ASP A 156 -16.05 8.80 9.69
C ASP A 156 -16.88 9.61 10.70
N THR A 157 -18.13 9.94 10.38
CA THR A 157 -19.02 10.72 11.27
C THR A 157 -20.23 9.93 11.75
N THR A 158 -20.36 8.69 11.30
CA THR A 158 -21.58 7.87 11.40
C THR A 158 -21.38 6.63 12.27
N THR A 159 -20.19 6.03 12.29
CA THR A 159 -19.92 4.78 13.01
C THR A 159 -20.08 4.95 14.51
N VAL A 160 -20.89 4.10 15.14
CA VAL A 160 -21.07 4.08 16.59
C VAL A 160 -20.35 2.85 17.15
N LEU A 161 -19.53 3.08 18.19
CA LEU A 161 -18.81 2.02 18.88
C LEU A 161 -19.78 1.19 19.75
N PRO A 162 -19.52 -0.12 19.93
CA PRO A 162 -20.39 -0.99 20.71
C PRO A 162 -20.42 -0.57 22.18
N THR A 163 -21.58 -0.76 22.82
CA THR A 163 -21.75 -0.58 24.25
C THR A 163 -21.32 -1.83 25.02
N ALA A 164 -21.09 -1.68 26.32
CA ALA A 164 -20.75 -2.77 27.21
C ALA A 164 -21.41 -2.59 28.59
N PRO A 165 -21.56 -3.67 29.39
CA PRO A 165 -22.01 -3.55 30.77
C PRO A 165 -21.13 -2.61 31.60
N PRO A 166 -21.67 -1.99 32.66
CA PRO A 166 -20.90 -1.12 33.55
C PRO A 166 -19.60 -1.78 34.04
N GLY A 167 -18.47 -1.06 33.92
CA GLY A 167 -17.16 -1.55 34.33
C GLY A 167 -16.47 -2.51 33.35
N VAL A 168 -17.11 -2.87 32.23
CA VAL A 168 -16.54 -3.75 31.21
C VAL A 168 -16.11 -2.94 29.99
N HIS A 169 -14.89 -3.17 29.50
CA HIS A 169 -14.45 -2.55 28.24
C HIS A 169 -15.17 -3.20 27.05
N PRO A 170 -15.67 -2.40 26.09
CA PRO A 170 -16.38 -2.92 24.92
C PRO A 170 -15.49 -3.74 23.99
N HIS A 171 -16.12 -4.70 23.31
CA HIS A 171 -15.50 -5.48 22.26
C HIS A 171 -15.46 -4.67 20.97
N PHE A 172 -14.48 -3.78 20.80
CA PHE A 172 -14.40 -2.90 19.63
C PHE A 172 -14.39 -3.62 18.27
N GLY A 173 -14.02 -4.90 18.21
CA GLY A 173 -14.16 -5.71 16.99
C GLY A 173 -15.61 -5.86 16.51
N GLU A 174 -16.59 -5.72 17.39
CA GLU A 174 -18.03 -5.77 17.09
C GLU A 174 -18.59 -4.42 16.63
N THR A 175 -17.73 -3.41 16.45
CA THR A 175 -18.13 -2.14 15.83
C THR A 175 -18.74 -2.42 14.46
N ARG A 176 -19.99 -2.00 14.27
CA ARG A 176 -20.67 -2.06 12.97
C ARG A 176 -20.11 -0.96 12.08
N TRP A 177 -19.24 -1.34 11.15
CA TRP A 177 -18.46 -0.41 10.33
C TRP A 177 -18.64 -0.70 8.85
N ALA A 178 -19.34 0.18 8.13
CA ALA A 178 -19.58 0.01 6.71
C ALA A 178 -18.27 0.08 5.91
N PRO A 179 -18.11 -0.69 4.82
CA PRO A 179 -16.95 -0.56 3.94
C PRO A 179 -16.71 0.86 3.43
N ALA A 180 -17.78 1.63 3.16
CA ALA A 180 -17.69 3.03 2.77
C ALA A 180 -17.00 3.90 3.84
N ASP A 181 -17.51 3.85 5.07
CA ASP A 181 -16.97 4.62 6.21
C ASP A 181 -15.53 4.18 6.54
N ALA A 182 -15.26 2.88 6.48
CA ALA A 182 -13.92 2.34 6.71
C ALA A 182 -12.92 2.78 5.64
N ALA A 183 -13.34 2.84 4.37
CA ALA A 183 -12.49 3.34 3.28
C ALA A 183 -12.24 4.85 3.42
N VAL A 184 -13.25 5.63 3.82
CA VAL A 184 -13.09 7.07 4.08
C VAL A 184 -12.10 7.31 5.22
N TRP A 185 -12.26 6.62 6.35
CA TRP A 185 -11.30 6.71 7.46
C TRP A 185 -9.89 6.34 7.02
N THR A 186 -9.76 5.25 6.26
CA THR A 186 -8.46 4.77 5.75
C THR A 186 -7.84 5.76 4.75
N ALA A 187 -8.64 6.49 3.98
CA ALA A 187 -8.15 7.53 3.07
C ALA A 187 -7.61 8.76 3.79
N GLN A 188 -8.09 9.02 5.00
CA GLN A 188 -7.61 10.10 5.84
C GLN A 188 -6.37 9.69 6.64
N LEU A 189 -6.19 8.39 6.91
CA LEU A 189 -5.11 7.89 7.77
C LEU A 189 -3.73 8.46 7.39
N PRO A 190 -3.28 8.48 6.13
CA PRO A 190 -1.97 9.04 5.79
C PRO A 190 -1.84 10.56 6.00
N CYS A 191 -2.95 11.27 6.18
CA CYS A 191 -3.01 12.71 6.40
C CYS A 191 -3.22 13.08 7.88
N MET A 192 -3.50 12.10 8.73
CA MET A 192 -3.66 12.31 10.18
C MET A 192 -2.30 12.48 10.83
N LEU A 193 -2.20 13.39 11.81
CA LEU A 193 -0.92 13.82 12.39
C LEU A 193 0.02 12.66 12.78
N GLY A 194 0.14 12.10 13.97
CA GLY A 194 1.17 11.06 14.24
C GLY A 194 0.79 9.65 13.73
N SER A 195 0.44 9.49 12.47
CA SER A 195 -0.10 8.23 11.91
C SER A 195 0.94 7.33 11.22
N GLU A 196 2.14 7.86 10.98
CA GLU A 196 3.16 7.23 10.12
C GLU A 196 3.60 5.87 10.67
N HIS A 197 3.72 5.76 11.99
CA HIS A 197 4.10 4.50 12.62
C HIS A 197 3.01 3.43 12.44
N VAL A 198 1.74 3.74 12.74
CA VAL A 198 0.62 2.81 12.54
C VAL A 198 0.52 2.37 11.08
N LEU A 199 0.68 3.31 10.14
CA LEU A 199 0.68 3.00 8.71
C LEU A 199 1.84 2.06 8.34
N SER A 200 3.03 2.29 8.90
CA SER A 200 4.19 1.42 8.68
C SER A 200 3.96 -0.02 9.19
N LEU A 201 3.29 -0.18 10.34
CA LEU A 201 2.96 -1.51 10.88
C LEU A 201 2.06 -2.32 9.93
N MET A 202 1.19 -1.64 9.18
CA MET A 202 0.30 -2.27 8.20
C MET A 202 1.02 -2.80 6.95
N THR A 203 2.27 -2.40 6.70
CA THR A 203 3.06 -2.96 5.58
C THR A 203 3.61 -4.35 5.88
N GLY A 204 3.81 -4.65 7.16
CA GLY A 204 4.55 -5.83 7.64
C GLY A 204 3.70 -6.93 8.25
N VAL A 205 2.38 -6.92 8.07
CA VAL A 205 1.46 -7.85 8.75
C VAL A 205 1.83 -9.33 8.59
N ALA A 206 1.50 -10.12 9.61
CA ALA A 206 1.80 -11.54 9.66
C ALA A 206 1.14 -12.34 8.51
N PRO A 207 1.68 -13.53 8.14
CA PRO A 207 1.23 -14.28 6.97
C PRO A 207 -0.28 -14.61 6.92
N ASN A 208 -0.94 -14.76 8.07
CA ASN A 208 -2.39 -15.00 8.15
C ASN A 208 -3.25 -13.80 7.69
N GLN A 209 -2.64 -12.65 7.42
CA GLN A 209 -3.29 -11.45 6.91
C GLN A 209 -2.89 -11.13 5.45
N ARG A 210 -1.96 -11.89 4.86
CA ARG A 210 -1.39 -11.61 3.51
C ARG A 210 -2.22 -12.23 2.40
N TRP A 211 -3.44 -11.74 2.27
CA TRP A 211 -4.41 -12.05 1.22
C TRP A 211 -5.03 -10.73 0.73
N GLY A 212 -5.90 -10.77 -0.27
CA GLY A 212 -6.64 -9.59 -0.75
C GLY A 212 -5.75 -8.44 -1.17
N LEU A 213 -5.83 -7.30 -0.45
CA LEU A 213 -5.06 -6.09 -0.76
C LEU A 213 -3.54 -6.33 -0.76
N MET A 214 -3.05 -7.21 0.11
CA MET A 214 -1.61 -7.53 0.22
C MET A 214 -1.06 -8.30 -1.00
N ARG A 215 -1.91 -8.64 -1.98
CA ARG A 215 -1.48 -9.23 -3.27
C ARG A 215 -1.15 -8.18 -4.33
N VAL A 216 -1.60 -6.94 -4.14
CA VAL A 216 -1.34 -5.85 -5.09
C VAL A 216 0.15 -5.54 -5.09
N PRO A 217 0.81 -5.46 -6.26
CA PRO A 217 2.23 -5.18 -6.33
C PRO A 217 2.54 -3.75 -5.88
N GLY A 218 3.77 -3.52 -5.44
CA GLY A 218 4.21 -2.21 -4.96
C GLY A 218 3.94 -2.01 -3.47
N GLN A 219 3.84 -0.74 -3.05
CA GLN A 219 3.69 -0.38 -1.65
C GLN A 219 2.22 -0.45 -1.23
N VAL A 220 1.92 -1.41 -0.36
CA VAL A 220 0.59 -1.61 0.24
C VAL A 220 0.73 -1.62 1.76
N SER A 221 -0.14 -0.85 2.42
CA SER A 221 -0.34 -0.89 3.87
C SER A 221 -1.73 -1.44 4.12
N ALA A 222 -1.89 -2.67 4.61
CA ALA A 222 -3.21 -3.24 4.86
C ALA A 222 -3.31 -4.01 6.17
N LYS A 223 -4.50 -4.02 6.77
CA LYS A 223 -4.82 -4.78 7.97
C LYS A 223 -6.03 -5.66 7.73
N GLY A 224 -5.93 -6.94 8.10
CA GLY A 224 -7.03 -7.90 8.02
C GLY A 224 -7.89 -7.95 9.29
N GLY A 225 -9.16 -8.30 9.12
CA GLY A 225 -10.10 -8.63 10.17
C GLY A 225 -11.03 -9.75 9.72
N TRP A 226 -11.30 -10.68 10.62
CA TRP A 226 -12.20 -11.80 10.35
C TRP A 226 -12.84 -12.31 11.63
N GLY A 227 -13.99 -12.96 11.51
CA GLY A 227 -14.70 -13.61 12.59
C GLY A 227 -15.97 -14.29 12.08
N ILE A 228 -16.57 -15.13 12.93
CA ILE A 228 -17.82 -15.82 12.62
C ILE A 228 -19.00 -14.89 12.96
N GLU A 229 -19.88 -14.68 12.01
CA GLU A 229 -21.14 -13.94 12.20
C GLU A 229 -22.26 -14.87 12.72
N SER A 230 -23.40 -14.28 13.10
CA SER A 230 -24.52 -15.01 13.73
C SER A 230 -25.15 -16.10 12.86
N ASP A 231 -24.96 -16.04 11.54
CA ASP A 231 -25.42 -17.06 10.59
C ASP A 231 -24.43 -18.23 10.40
N GLY A 232 -23.35 -18.25 11.19
CA GLY A 232 -22.31 -19.27 11.17
C GLY A 232 -21.29 -19.10 10.02
N GLY A 233 -21.41 -18.07 9.19
CA GLY A 233 -20.43 -17.74 8.16
C GLY A 233 -19.30 -16.85 8.67
N TYR A 234 -18.11 -17.03 8.12
CA TYR A 234 -17.03 -16.06 8.33
C TYR A 234 -17.35 -14.76 7.59
N LEU A 235 -17.17 -13.64 8.26
CA LEU A 235 -16.83 -12.37 7.61
C LEU A 235 -15.31 -12.30 7.52
N VAL A 236 -14.81 -11.96 6.33
CA VAL A 236 -13.40 -11.67 6.08
C VAL A 236 -13.32 -10.28 5.45
N ARG A 237 -12.47 -9.40 5.97
CA ARG A 237 -12.35 -8.02 5.47
C ARG A 237 -10.97 -7.42 5.68
N GLN A 238 -10.61 -6.46 4.83
CA GLN A 238 -9.38 -5.70 4.93
C GLN A 238 -9.66 -4.21 4.73
N ILE A 239 -8.86 -3.39 5.41
CA ILE A 239 -8.67 -1.99 5.05
C ILE A 239 -7.21 -1.79 4.66
N GLY A 240 -6.95 -0.84 3.77
CA GLY A 240 -5.57 -0.49 3.45
C GLY A 240 -5.41 0.66 2.47
N VAL A 241 -4.17 1.11 2.31
CA VAL A 241 -3.73 2.13 1.36
C VAL A 241 -2.82 1.46 0.34
N ILE A 242 -3.11 1.69 -0.94
CA ILE A 242 -2.35 1.19 -2.09
C ILE A 242 -1.70 2.37 -2.77
N THR A 243 -0.39 2.28 -3.01
CA THR A 243 0.36 3.29 -3.75
C THR A 243 0.38 2.93 -5.22
N ARG A 244 -0.06 3.86 -6.07
CA ARG A 244 -0.06 3.73 -7.52
C ARG A 244 1.37 3.86 -8.06
N PRO A 245 1.65 3.40 -9.29
CA PRO A 245 2.96 3.57 -9.91
C PRO A 245 3.42 5.03 -10.04
N ASP A 246 2.47 5.98 -10.14
CA ASP A 246 2.75 7.42 -10.20
C ASP A 246 2.89 8.08 -8.81
N GLY A 247 2.87 7.30 -7.73
CA GLY A 247 3.02 7.75 -6.35
C GLY A 247 1.72 8.17 -5.66
N ALA A 248 0.67 8.48 -6.42
CA ALA A 248 -0.64 8.82 -5.84
C ALA A 248 -1.21 7.60 -5.10
N ARG A 249 -2.02 7.83 -4.06
CA ARG A 249 -2.50 6.75 -3.19
C ARG A 249 -4.02 6.63 -3.18
N VAL A 250 -4.50 5.40 -3.03
CA VAL A 250 -5.92 5.08 -2.92
C VAL A 250 -6.13 4.19 -1.70
N ALA A 251 -7.09 4.54 -0.86
CA ALA A 251 -7.56 3.69 0.21
C ALA A 251 -8.63 2.71 -0.29
N ALA A 252 -8.62 1.52 0.27
CA ALA A 252 -9.56 0.46 -0.03
C ALA A 252 -10.10 -0.17 1.25
N SER A 253 -11.39 -0.48 1.26
CA SER A 253 -12.00 -1.42 2.19
C SER A 253 -12.66 -2.53 1.41
N ILE A 254 -12.26 -3.79 1.65
CA ILE A 254 -12.83 -4.97 1.00
C ILE A 254 -13.46 -5.89 2.04
N SER A 255 -14.57 -6.53 1.70
CA SER A 255 -15.18 -7.55 2.55
C SER A 255 -15.85 -8.65 1.73
N ALA A 256 -15.91 -9.85 2.33
CA ALA A 256 -16.64 -10.98 1.81
C ALA A 256 -17.32 -11.70 2.98
N HIS A 257 -18.62 -11.95 2.84
CA HIS A 257 -19.39 -12.72 3.83
C HIS A 257 -20.56 -13.44 3.17
N ARG A 258 -20.80 -14.70 3.56
CA ARG A 258 -22.02 -15.44 3.25
C ARG A 258 -22.32 -16.42 4.39
N PRO A 259 -23.59 -16.84 4.56
CA PRO A 259 -23.94 -17.88 5.52
C PRO A 259 -23.10 -19.13 5.34
N ARG A 260 -22.57 -19.67 6.44
CA ARG A 260 -21.71 -20.87 6.50
C ARG A 260 -20.42 -20.80 5.66
N MET A 261 -20.03 -19.61 5.17
CA MET A 261 -18.77 -19.46 4.43
C MET A 261 -17.57 -19.75 5.35
N ALA A 262 -16.66 -20.61 4.90
CA ALA A 262 -15.41 -20.84 5.61
C ALA A 262 -14.42 -19.69 5.41
N PHE A 263 -13.55 -19.45 6.40
CA PHE A 263 -12.51 -18.41 6.32
C PHE A 263 -11.72 -18.44 5.01
N ARG A 264 -11.23 -19.62 4.61
CA ARG A 264 -10.45 -19.80 3.35
C ARG A 264 -11.23 -19.43 2.09
N GLN A 265 -12.54 -19.65 2.08
CA GLN A 265 -13.38 -19.26 0.94
C GLN A 265 -13.51 -17.73 0.88
N GLY A 266 -13.62 -17.07 2.04
CA GLY A 266 -13.62 -15.61 2.14
C GLY A 266 -12.30 -15.01 1.66
N THR A 267 -11.15 -15.50 2.15
CA THR A 267 -9.84 -14.99 1.69
C THR A 267 -9.62 -15.23 0.20
N ALA A 268 -9.97 -16.41 -0.33
CA ALA A 268 -9.86 -16.69 -1.77
C ALA A 268 -10.77 -15.78 -2.63
N THR A 269 -11.93 -15.39 -2.10
CA THR A 269 -12.81 -14.41 -2.75
C THR A 269 -12.16 -13.04 -2.79
N LEU A 270 -11.56 -12.61 -1.67
CA LEU A 270 -10.85 -11.34 -1.60
C LEU A 270 -9.53 -11.33 -2.39
N ASP A 271 -8.89 -12.48 -2.57
CA ASP A 271 -7.72 -12.61 -3.45
C ASP A 271 -8.08 -12.27 -4.90
N ARG A 272 -9.27 -12.68 -5.37
CA ARG A 272 -9.77 -12.28 -6.70
C ARG A 272 -9.99 -10.76 -6.81
N VAL A 273 -10.38 -10.10 -5.73
CA VAL A 273 -10.46 -8.64 -5.65
C VAL A 273 -9.07 -8.03 -5.70
N GLY A 274 -8.09 -8.59 -4.98
CA GLY A 274 -6.68 -8.17 -5.04
C GLY A 274 -6.06 -8.31 -6.43
N ASP A 275 -6.35 -9.41 -7.11
CA ASP A 275 -5.91 -9.63 -8.49
C ASP A 275 -6.57 -8.64 -9.46
N TRP A 276 -7.84 -8.28 -9.22
CA TRP A 276 -8.51 -7.22 -9.97
C TRP A 276 -7.86 -5.85 -9.72
N LEU A 277 -7.60 -5.49 -8.46
CA LEU A 277 -6.91 -4.25 -8.10
C LEU A 277 -5.53 -4.17 -8.74
N THR A 278 -4.79 -5.27 -8.79
CA THR A 278 -3.48 -5.35 -9.46
C THR A 278 -3.55 -4.91 -10.92
N ARG A 279 -4.62 -5.28 -11.65
CA ARG A 279 -4.80 -4.89 -13.06
C ARG A 279 -5.25 -3.44 -13.24
N HIS A 280 -5.82 -2.82 -12.20
CA HIS A 280 -6.42 -1.49 -12.29
C HIS A 280 -5.67 -0.42 -11.51
N VAL A 281 -4.70 -0.77 -10.66
CA VAL A 281 -4.06 0.16 -9.71
C VAL A 281 -3.54 1.43 -10.38
N GLY A 282 -2.94 1.32 -11.58
CA GLY A 282 -2.47 2.49 -12.33
C GLY A 282 -3.59 3.47 -12.74
N SER A 283 -4.80 2.96 -12.92
CA SER A 283 -5.98 3.69 -13.40
C SER A 283 -7.02 3.98 -12.32
N LEU A 284 -6.76 3.63 -11.05
CA LEU A 284 -7.63 4.01 -9.95
C LEU A 284 -7.49 5.52 -9.68
N PRO A 285 -8.56 6.20 -9.23
CA PRO A 285 -8.42 7.57 -8.77
C PRO A 285 -7.54 7.57 -7.50
N GLY A 286 -6.43 8.30 -7.57
CA GLY A 286 -5.49 8.48 -6.47
C GLY A 286 -5.52 9.91 -5.94
N GLY A 287 -5.08 10.08 -4.70
CA GLY A 287 -4.91 11.37 -4.05
C GLY A 287 -3.74 11.33 -3.09
N ASP A 288 -3.51 12.44 -2.40
CA ASP A 288 -2.38 12.66 -1.52
C ASP A 288 -2.73 13.58 -0.34
N CYS A 289 -1.77 13.68 0.57
CA CYS A 289 -1.64 14.69 1.61
C CYS A 289 -0.38 15.49 1.24
#